data_AF-A0A1Q6EDU6-F1
#
_entry.id   AF-A0A1Q6EDU6-F1
#
_cell.length_a   1.000
_cell.length_b   1.000
_cell.length_c   1.000
_cell.angle_alpha   90.00
_cell.angle_beta   90.00
_cell.angle_gamma   90.00
#
_symmetry.space_group_name_H-M   'P 1'
#
loop_
_entity.id
_entity.type
_entity.pdbx_description
1 polymer ?
#
loop_
_entity_poly.entity_id
_entity_poly.type
_entity_poly.pdbx_seq_one_letter_code
_entity_poly.pdbx_strand_id
1 'polypeptide(L)'
;MSDLVMMVRCNNSDKFAMMQKIADHYNKGCGSEGKNVICLFGNPKEIYSYNTIIRDELTRRGITFMESYQKLCGENGTWISRHKKLTGIAQKKIGEIIYPNIDNLRKLRRQESQDLANALHIKTKMWLMHQALGRDYDWDGFLSRLFDAAGNPIMVGSHENIYYPYLSAEENEIMLNLAILEHARWNSAHELLGYVRNDDAPKCDERTRRHNCLRKWEELDEESQRASTNDWACDYKSYDFCVVNTSIALSKNNLGNF
;
A
#
# COMPACT_ATOMS: atom_id res chain seq x y z
N MET A 1 20.88 3.49 26.68
CA MET A 1 21.65 4.03 25.53
C MET A 1 20.65 4.67 24.59
N SER A 2 20.94 5.84 24.01
CA SER A 2 19.96 6.51 23.13
C SER A 2 19.82 5.76 21.81
N ASP A 3 18.59 5.43 21.41
CA ASP A 3 18.25 4.87 20.10
C ASP A 3 18.29 5.93 18.98
N LEU A 4 19.20 6.91 19.07
CA LEU A 4 19.31 7.98 18.09
C LEU A 4 19.83 7.43 16.76
N VAL A 5 19.04 7.54 15.71
CA VAL A 5 19.44 7.24 14.32
C VAL A 5 19.43 8.54 13.52
N MET A 6 20.60 8.92 12.99
CA MET A 6 20.80 10.05 12.11
C MET A 6 20.74 9.60 10.65
N MET A 7 19.66 9.97 9.97
CA MET A 7 19.50 9.75 8.53
C MET A 7 20.15 10.89 7.76
N VAL A 8 21.19 10.59 6.97
CA VAL A 8 21.96 11.60 6.22
C VAL A 8 21.78 11.39 4.72
N ARG A 9 21.22 12.40 4.04
CA ARG A 9 21.03 12.34 2.59
C ARG A 9 22.34 12.57 1.84
N CYS A 10 22.66 11.66 0.92
CA CYS A 10 23.71 11.88 -0.07
C CYS A 10 23.14 12.69 -1.25
N ASN A 11 23.60 13.92 -1.48
CA ASN A 11 23.13 14.75 -2.61
C ASN A 11 24.01 14.65 -3.85
N ASN A 12 25.21 14.06 -3.74
CA ASN A 12 26.14 13.87 -4.84
C ASN A 12 26.72 12.46 -4.76
N SER A 13 26.38 11.63 -5.75
CA SER A 13 26.77 10.22 -5.79
C SER A 13 28.27 9.98 -5.77
N ASP A 14 29.08 10.92 -6.27
CA ASP A 14 30.54 10.74 -6.30
C ASP A 14 31.14 10.89 -4.90
N LYS A 15 30.40 11.51 -3.97
CA LYS A 15 30.78 11.60 -2.55
C LYS A 15 30.29 10.42 -1.71
N PHE A 16 29.47 9.51 -2.27
CA PHE A 16 28.85 8.44 -1.48
C PHE A 16 29.89 7.56 -0.77
N ALA A 17 30.93 7.11 -1.47
CA ALA A 17 31.99 6.28 -0.87
C ALA A 17 32.75 6.99 0.26
N MET A 18 32.98 8.30 0.13
CA MET A 18 33.59 9.11 1.19
C MET A 18 32.66 9.25 2.39
N MET A 19 31.38 9.59 2.15
CA MET A 19 30.37 9.70 3.19
C MET A 19 30.20 8.37 3.94
N GLN A 20 30.24 7.24 3.23
CA GLN A 20 30.09 5.92 3.83
C GLN A 20 31.26 5.64 4.79
N LYS A 21 32.50 5.92 4.39
CA LYS A 21 33.67 5.78 5.28
C LYS A 21 33.55 6.63 6.55
N ILE A 22 33.02 7.85 6.44
CA ILE A 22 32.78 8.72 7.59
C ILE A 22 31.71 8.11 8.50
N ALA A 23 30.58 7.69 7.94
CA ALA A 23 29.52 7.04 8.69
C ALA A 23 30.03 5.79 9.41
N ASP A 24 30.78 4.93 8.71
CA ASP A 24 31.37 3.70 9.26
C ASP A 24 32.34 3.99 10.42
N HIS A 25 33.16 5.05 10.31
CA HIS A 25 34.07 5.44 11.39
C HIS A 25 33.32 5.82 12.67
N TYR A 26 32.30 6.65 12.57
CA TYR A 26 31.49 7.04 13.72
C TYR A 26 30.63 5.88 14.23
N ASN A 27 30.09 5.04 13.35
CA ASN A 27 29.31 3.86 13.73
C ASN A 27 30.16 2.83 14.50
N LYS A 28 31.48 2.73 14.24
CA LYS A 28 32.37 1.91 15.06
C LYS A 28 32.50 2.39 16.51
N GLY A 29 32.50 3.70 16.72
CA GLY A 29 32.71 4.29 18.05
C GLY A 29 31.42 4.59 18.82
N CYS A 30 30.32 4.85 18.11
CA CYS A 30 29.05 5.27 18.69
C CYS A 30 27.90 4.28 18.45
N GLY A 31 28.06 3.33 17.51
CA GLY A 31 27.10 2.26 17.28
C GLY A 31 27.30 1.07 18.20
N SER A 32 26.37 0.13 18.15
CA SER A 32 26.48 -1.19 18.79
C SER A 32 26.49 -2.27 17.71
N GLU A 33 26.83 -3.50 18.08
CA GLU A 33 26.78 -4.63 17.16
C GLU A 33 25.40 -4.70 16.47
N GLY A 34 25.40 -4.66 15.14
CA GLY A 34 24.17 -4.64 14.32
C GLY A 34 23.38 -3.33 14.28
N LYS A 35 23.82 -2.23 14.93
CA LYS A 35 23.11 -0.94 14.93
C LYS A 35 24.02 0.23 14.55
N ASN A 36 23.72 0.80 13.38
CA ASN A 36 24.36 2.04 12.91
C ASN A 36 23.61 3.27 13.45
N VAL A 37 24.37 4.25 13.95
CA VAL A 37 23.85 5.56 14.38
C VAL A 37 23.71 6.49 13.18
N ILE A 38 24.62 6.44 12.21
CA ILE A 38 24.56 7.21 10.97
C ILE A 38 24.18 6.28 9.83
N CYS A 39 23.06 6.56 9.20
CA CYS A 39 22.54 5.82 8.05
C CYS A 39 22.46 6.76 6.84
N LEU A 40 23.25 6.47 5.81
CA LEU A 40 23.16 7.20 4.55
C LEU A 40 21.93 6.79 3.76
N PHE A 41 21.28 7.76 3.12
CA PHE A 41 20.17 7.48 2.21
C PHE A 41 20.15 8.45 1.03
N GLY A 42 19.33 8.12 0.04
CA GLY A 42 18.94 9.04 -1.02
C GLY A 42 20.04 9.40 -2.04
N ASN A 43 20.96 8.48 -2.29
CA ASN A 43 22.00 8.61 -3.31
C ASN A 43 21.38 8.85 -4.71
N PRO A 44 21.74 9.92 -5.46
CA PRO A 44 21.13 10.24 -6.74
C PRO A 44 21.21 9.10 -7.77
N LYS A 45 22.32 8.35 -7.85
CA LYS A 45 22.46 7.19 -8.75
C LYS A 45 21.49 6.04 -8.43
N GLU A 46 21.03 5.93 -7.18
CA GLU A 46 20.03 4.93 -6.77
C GLU A 46 18.59 5.43 -6.97
N ILE A 47 18.35 6.74 -6.79
CA ILE A 47 17.02 7.34 -7.00
C ILE A 47 16.74 7.55 -8.50
N TYR A 48 17.68 8.16 -9.21
CA TYR A 48 17.58 8.53 -10.63
C TYR A 48 18.23 7.46 -11.50
N SER A 49 17.79 6.22 -11.32
CA SER A 49 18.28 5.08 -12.10
C SER A 49 17.57 5.00 -13.46
N TYR A 50 18.20 4.31 -14.42
CA TYR A 50 17.56 3.99 -15.70
C TYR A 50 16.24 3.24 -15.50
N ASN A 51 16.18 2.33 -14.51
CA ASN A 51 14.97 1.58 -14.26
C ASN A 51 13.83 2.47 -13.72
N THR A 52 14.16 3.43 -12.86
CA THR A 52 13.18 4.35 -12.28
C THR A 52 12.69 5.38 -13.29
N ILE A 53 13.59 5.94 -14.11
CA ILE A 53 13.27 7.06 -15.02
C ILE A 53 12.79 6.57 -16.38
N ILE A 54 13.47 5.59 -16.98
CA ILE A 54 13.20 5.17 -18.38
C ILE A 54 12.29 3.97 -18.42
N ARG A 55 12.42 3.04 -17.48
CA ARG A 55 11.57 1.85 -17.42
C ARG A 55 10.29 2.06 -16.60
N ASP A 56 10.04 3.23 -16.03
CA ASP A 56 8.84 3.52 -15.23
C ASP A 56 8.53 2.41 -14.21
N GLU A 57 9.57 1.86 -13.56
CA GLU A 57 9.42 0.68 -12.69
C GLU A 57 8.41 0.93 -11.55
N LEU A 58 8.39 2.15 -11.01
CA LEU A 58 7.42 2.55 -9.99
C LEU A 58 5.98 2.45 -10.52
N THR A 59 5.72 3.01 -11.70
CA THR A 59 4.42 2.90 -12.35
C THR A 59 4.02 1.45 -12.56
N ARG A 60 4.94 0.61 -13.04
CA ARG A 60 4.67 -0.83 -13.22
C ARG A 60 4.34 -1.52 -11.91
N ARG A 61 5.04 -1.21 -10.82
CA ARG A 61 4.71 -1.74 -9.48
C ARG A 61 3.30 -1.35 -9.03
N GLY A 62 2.91 -0.09 -9.25
CA GLY A 62 1.53 0.36 -8.99
C GLY A 62 0.51 -0.39 -9.84
N ILE A 63 0.77 -0.56 -11.14
CA ILE A 63 -0.09 -1.34 -12.05
C ILE A 63 -0.24 -2.78 -11.57
N THR A 64 0.87 -3.47 -11.30
CA THR A 64 0.86 -4.86 -10.83
C THR A 64 0.10 -4.99 -9.51
N PHE A 65 0.28 -4.05 -8.58
CA PHE A 65 -0.47 -4.05 -7.32
C PHE A 65 -1.97 -3.91 -7.57
N MET A 66 -2.35 -2.91 -8.37
CA MET A 66 -3.75 -2.61 -8.65
C MET A 66 -4.48 -3.79 -9.33
N GLU A 67 -3.88 -4.39 -10.35
CA GLU A 67 -4.50 -5.51 -11.07
C GLU A 67 -4.59 -6.76 -10.20
N SER A 68 -3.60 -6.99 -9.33
CA SER A 68 -3.66 -8.08 -8.34
C SER A 68 -4.74 -7.85 -7.30
N TYR A 69 -4.86 -6.61 -6.80
CA TYR A 69 -5.90 -6.20 -5.87
C TYR A 69 -7.29 -6.42 -6.47
N GLN A 70 -7.52 -5.96 -7.70
CA GLN A 70 -8.79 -6.14 -8.39
C GLN A 70 -9.18 -7.62 -8.44
N LYS A 71 -8.25 -8.48 -8.89
CA LYS A 71 -8.48 -9.92 -8.96
C LYS A 71 -8.82 -10.52 -7.60
N LEU A 72 -8.08 -10.19 -6.54
CA LEU A 72 -8.26 -10.77 -5.21
C LEU A 72 -9.53 -10.29 -4.51
N CYS A 73 -10.02 -9.09 -4.83
CA CYS A 73 -11.28 -8.57 -4.30
C CYS A 73 -12.49 -8.94 -5.17
N GLY A 74 -12.34 -9.84 -6.15
CA GLY A 74 -13.42 -10.27 -7.04
C GLY A 74 -13.84 -9.22 -8.06
N GLU A 75 -13.02 -8.19 -8.29
CA GLU A 75 -13.22 -7.17 -9.32
C GLU A 75 -12.45 -7.54 -10.61
N ASN A 76 -12.91 -7.02 -11.74
CA ASN A 76 -12.32 -7.31 -13.06
C ASN A 76 -11.73 -6.06 -13.75
N GLY A 77 -11.39 -5.02 -12.99
CA GLY A 77 -10.76 -3.82 -13.51
C GLY A 77 -9.31 -4.05 -13.92
N THR A 78 -8.88 -3.40 -15.00
CA THR A 78 -7.48 -3.36 -15.44
C THR A 78 -6.99 -1.92 -15.44
N TRP A 79 -5.67 -1.72 -15.45
CA TRP A 79 -5.15 -0.35 -15.49
C TRP A 79 -5.58 0.36 -16.77
N ILE A 80 -5.55 -0.37 -17.89
CA ILE A 80 -5.97 0.13 -19.20
C ILE A 80 -7.45 0.52 -19.18
N SER A 81 -8.35 -0.31 -18.61
CA SER A 81 -9.78 0.00 -18.61
C SER A 81 -10.09 1.22 -17.73
N ARG A 82 -9.47 1.31 -16.54
CA ARG A 82 -9.57 2.47 -15.64
C ARG A 82 -9.07 3.75 -16.33
N HIS A 83 -7.88 3.69 -16.93
CA HIS A 83 -7.26 4.83 -17.58
C HIS A 83 -8.08 5.32 -18.78
N LYS A 84 -8.55 4.41 -19.65
CA LYS A 84 -9.43 4.75 -20.79
C LYS A 84 -10.75 5.38 -20.33
N LYS A 85 -11.35 4.86 -19.25
CA LYS A 85 -12.60 5.39 -18.69
C LYS A 85 -12.42 6.82 -18.16
N LEU A 86 -11.41 7.04 -17.31
CA LEU A 86 -11.25 8.33 -16.62
C LEU A 86 -10.65 9.42 -17.52
N THR A 87 -9.88 9.07 -18.53
CA THR A 87 -9.41 10.03 -19.54
C THR A 87 -10.46 10.36 -20.61
N GLY A 88 -11.58 9.63 -20.65
CA GLY A 88 -12.61 9.77 -21.69
C GLY A 88 -12.25 9.10 -23.03
N ILE A 89 -11.06 8.49 -23.15
CA ILE A 89 -10.62 7.78 -24.36
C ILE A 89 -11.58 6.68 -24.78
N ALA A 90 -12.25 6.02 -23.82
CA ALA A 90 -13.25 4.98 -24.10
C ALA A 90 -14.45 5.48 -24.94
N GLN A 91 -14.73 6.78 -24.91
CA GLN A 91 -15.89 7.40 -25.58
C GLN A 91 -15.52 8.13 -26.87
N LYS A 92 -14.23 8.13 -27.24
CA LYS A 92 -13.70 8.85 -28.40
C LYS A 92 -14.27 8.29 -29.71
N LYS A 93 -14.91 9.14 -30.53
CA LYS A 93 -15.18 8.80 -31.93
C LYS A 93 -14.01 9.22 -32.83
N ILE A 94 -13.89 8.56 -33.98
CA ILE A 94 -12.85 8.88 -34.98
C ILE A 94 -12.99 10.36 -35.38
N GLY A 95 -11.89 11.11 -35.30
CA GLY A 95 -11.83 12.53 -35.65
C GLY A 95 -12.16 13.51 -34.52
N GLU A 96 -12.63 13.05 -33.36
CA GLU A 96 -12.95 13.94 -32.23
C GLU A 96 -11.74 14.24 -31.34
N ILE A 97 -11.67 15.49 -30.88
CA ILE A 97 -10.75 15.93 -29.82
C ILE A 97 -11.41 15.63 -28.47
N ILE A 98 -10.69 14.94 -27.59
CA ILE A 98 -11.17 14.67 -26.23
C ILE A 98 -10.68 15.77 -25.30
N TYR A 99 -11.60 16.31 -24.50
CA TYR A 99 -11.27 17.12 -23.34
C TYR A 99 -11.59 16.29 -22.08
N PRO A 100 -10.58 15.68 -21.43
CA PRO A 100 -10.82 14.89 -20.23
C PRO A 100 -11.44 15.76 -19.13
N ASN A 101 -12.43 15.21 -18.43
CA ASN A 101 -13.00 15.87 -17.27
C ASN A 101 -11.93 15.98 -16.17
N ILE A 102 -11.71 17.20 -15.66
CA ILE A 102 -10.65 17.47 -14.68
C ILE A 102 -10.82 16.67 -13.37
N ASP A 103 -12.05 16.42 -12.93
CA ASP A 103 -12.31 15.66 -11.71
C ASP A 103 -12.04 14.17 -11.93
N ASN A 104 -12.28 13.65 -13.14
CA ASN A 104 -11.85 12.29 -13.49
C ASN A 104 -10.32 12.17 -13.51
N LEU A 105 -9.61 13.18 -14.02
CA LEU A 105 -8.15 13.20 -14.00
C LEU A 105 -7.59 13.27 -12.57
N ARG A 106 -8.22 14.04 -11.68
CA ARG A 106 -7.85 14.09 -10.25
C ARG A 106 -8.04 12.73 -9.58
N LYS A 107 -9.21 12.11 -9.80
CA LYS A 107 -9.50 10.76 -9.31
C LYS A 107 -8.48 9.75 -9.81
N LEU A 108 -8.15 9.77 -11.11
CA LEU A 108 -7.16 8.88 -11.70
C LEU A 108 -5.80 9.04 -11.01
N ARG A 109 -5.30 10.28 -10.88
CA ARG A 109 -4.02 10.56 -10.23
C ARG A 109 -3.98 10.11 -8.77
N ARG A 110 -5.05 10.34 -8.00
CA ARG A 110 -5.12 9.87 -6.60
C ARG A 110 -5.07 8.34 -6.55
N GLN A 111 -5.88 7.66 -7.36
CA GLN A 111 -5.92 6.20 -7.38
C GLN A 111 -4.55 5.60 -7.75
N GLU A 112 -3.90 6.11 -8.80
CA GLU A 112 -2.56 5.64 -9.20
C GLU A 112 -1.48 5.92 -8.14
N SER A 113 -1.57 7.07 -7.47
CA SER A 113 -0.66 7.39 -6.36
C SER A 113 -0.87 6.44 -5.17
N GLN A 114 -2.12 6.08 -4.88
CA GLN A 114 -2.47 5.10 -3.85
C GLN A 114 -1.99 3.70 -4.22
N ASP A 115 -2.19 3.26 -5.47
CA ASP A 115 -1.72 1.97 -5.97
C ASP A 115 -0.19 1.83 -5.85
N LEU A 116 0.55 2.90 -6.21
CA LEU A 116 2.00 2.96 -6.02
C LEU A 116 2.38 2.92 -4.53
N ALA A 117 1.72 3.71 -3.68
CA ALA A 117 2.01 3.73 -2.25
C ALA A 117 1.81 2.32 -1.64
N ASN A 118 0.71 1.64 -2.00
CA ASN A 118 0.44 0.29 -1.56
C ASN A 118 1.55 -0.67 -2.00
N ALA A 119 1.99 -0.59 -3.27
CA ALA A 119 3.08 -1.40 -3.81
C ALA A 119 4.44 -1.13 -3.11
N LEU A 120 4.70 0.11 -2.69
CA LEU A 120 5.91 0.47 -1.95
C LEU A 120 5.89 -0.04 -0.51
N HIS A 121 4.72 -0.07 0.12
CA HIS A 121 4.54 -0.51 1.51
C HIS A 121 4.39 -2.02 1.70
N ILE A 122 4.40 -2.82 0.62
CA ILE A 122 4.43 -4.29 0.72
C ILE A 122 5.54 -4.76 1.67
N LYS A 123 6.78 -4.31 1.44
CA LYS A 123 7.94 -4.76 2.24
C LYS A 123 7.79 -4.43 3.72
N THR A 124 7.19 -3.28 4.05
CA THR A 124 6.95 -2.89 5.43
C THR A 124 5.94 -3.81 6.11
N LYS A 125 4.83 -4.14 5.43
CA LYS A 125 3.84 -5.08 5.96
C LYS A 125 4.42 -6.47 6.16
N MET A 126 5.16 -6.97 5.17
CA MET A 126 5.83 -8.26 5.27
C MET A 126 6.81 -8.27 6.43
N TRP A 127 7.68 -7.26 6.54
CA TRP A 127 8.63 -7.16 7.63
C TRP A 127 7.95 -7.20 9.01
N LEU A 128 6.87 -6.42 9.21
CA LEU A 128 6.10 -6.43 10.45
C LEU A 128 5.50 -7.81 10.75
N MET A 129 4.94 -8.46 9.72
CA MET A 129 4.38 -9.81 9.86
C MET A 129 5.45 -10.84 10.23
N HIS A 130 6.66 -10.74 9.65
CA HIS A 130 7.81 -11.57 10.01
C HIS A 130 8.29 -11.31 11.45
N GLN A 131 8.24 -10.07 11.93
CA GLN A 131 8.55 -9.77 13.33
C GLN A 131 7.51 -10.38 14.29
N ALA A 132 6.24 -10.39 13.90
CA ALA A 132 5.15 -10.91 14.73
C ALA A 132 5.13 -12.45 14.78
N LEU A 133 5.34 -13.12 13.63
CA LEU A 133 5.28 -14.58 13.52
C LEU A 133 6.62 -15.28 13.80
N GLY A 134 7.74 -14.55 13.67
CA GLY A 134 9.08 -15.08 13.86
C GLY A 134 9.75 -15.53 12.55
N ARG A 135 11.07 -15.70 12.61
CA ARG A 135 11.89 -16.06 11.43
C ARG A 135 11.68 -17.49 10.97
N ASP A 136 11.57 -18.43 11.92
CA ASP A 136 11.43 -19.87 11.65
C ASP A 136 9.97 -20.29 11.47
N TYR A 137 9.09 -19.34 11.15
CA TYR A 137 7.67 -19.59 10.97
C TYR A 137 7.39 -20.43 9.72
N ASP A 138 6.39 -21.32 9.81
CA ASP A 138 5.93 -22.13 8.67
C ASP A 138 5.09 -21.28 7.70
N TRP A 139 5.80 -20.55 6.83
CA TRP A 139 5.20 -19.67 5.83
C TRP A 139 4.40 -20.41 4.76
N ASP A 140 4.87 -21.58 4.32
CA ASP A 140 4.18 -22.35 3.30
C ASP A 140 2.86 -22.91 3.85
N GLY A 141 2.88 -23.41 5.09
CA GLY A 141 1.67 -23.81 5.79
C GLY A 141 0.70 -22.63 5.98
N PHE A 142 1.19 -21.47 6.42
CA PHE A 142 0.37 -20.26 6.56
C PHE A 142 -0.28 -19.85 5.24
N LEU A 143 0.49 -19.77 4.15
CA LEU A 143 -0.03 -19.41 2.84
C LEU A 143 -1.11 -20.38 2.36
N SER A 144 -0.97 -21.68 2.64
CA SER A 144 -1.96 -22.70 2.27
C SER A 144 -3.27 -22.60 3.06
N ARG A 145 -3.24 -21.99 4.25
CA ARG A 145 -4.42 -21.72 5.08
C ARG A 145 -5.04 -20.36 4.77
N LEU A 146 -4.23 -19.41 4.30
CA LEU A 146 -4.66 -18.07 3.92
C LEU A 146 -5.29 -18.02 2.52
N PHE A 147 -4.77 -18.78 1.55
CA PHE A 147 -5.21 -18.76 0.16
C PHE A 147 -5.71 -20.13 -0.32
N ASP A 148 -6.73 -20.11 -1.17
CA ASP A 148 -7.21 -21.31 -1.88
C ASP A 148 -6.24 -21.76 -2.99
N ALA A 149 -6.54 -22.89 -3.63
CA ALA A 149 -5.72 -23.43 -4.72
C ALA A 149 -5.66 -22.52 -5.97
N ALA A 150 -6.60 -21.60 -6.14
CA ALA A 150 -6.61 -20.59 -7.21
C ALA A 150 -5.85 -19.30 -6.81
N GLY A 151 -5.39 -19.22 -5.55
CA GLY A 151 -4.68 -18.09 -4.97
C GLY A 151 -5.58 -16.96 -4.47
N ASN A 152 -6.88 -17.22 -4.25
CA ASN A 152 -7.80 -16.24 -3.65
C ASN A 152 -7.80 -16.36 -2.12
N PRO A 153 -7.92 -15.26 -1.37
CA PRO A 153 -7.93 -15.31 0.08
C PRO A 153 -9.17 -16.06 0.59
N ILE A 154 -8.99 -16.96 1.54
CA ILE A 154 -10.07 -17.67 2.21
C ILE A 154 -10.56 -16.81 3.38
N MET A 155 -11.24 -15.71 3.05
CA MET A 155 -11.73 -14.73 4.01
C MET A 155 -13.25 -14.82 4.12
N VAL A 156 -13.77 -14.75 5.35
CA VAL A 156 -15.21 -14.81 5.62
C VAL A 156 -15.63 -13.68 6.56
N GLY A 157 -16.94 -13.43 6.64
CA GLY A 157 -17.52 -12.37 7.46
C GLY A 157 -17.59 -11.03 6.74
N SER A 158 -17.94 -9.99 7.49
CA SER A 158 -17.98 -8.60 7.03
C SER A 158 -17.79 -7.66 8.21
N HIS A 159 -17.43 -6.40 7.93
CA HIS A 159 -17.26 -5.36 8.94
C HIS A 159 -16.23 -5.77 10.01
N GLU A 160 -16.56 -5.64 11.30
CA GLU A 160 -15.73 -6.10 12.42
C GLU A 160 -15.54 -7.62 12.49
N ASN A 161 -16.38 -8.42 11.80
CA ASN A 161 -16.39 -9.87 11.90
C ASN A 161 -15.60 -10.56 10.77
N ILE A 162 -14.69 -9.84 10.11
CA ILE A 162 -13.83 -10.42 9.06
C ILE A 162 -12.76 -11.30 9.70
N TYR A 163 -12.65 -12.55 9.24
CA TYR A 163 -11.60 -13.48 9.68
C TYR A 163 -11.26 -14.54 8.62
N TYR A 164 -10.19 -15.29 8.86
CA TYR A 164 -9.72 -16.41 8.05
C TYR A 164 -9.95 -17.72 8.82
N PRO A 165 -10.82 -18.62 8.33
CA PRO A 165 -11.33 -19.74 9.12
C PRO A 165 -10.29 -20.84 9.37
N TYR A 166 -9.23 -20.87 8.58
CA TYR A 166 -8.15 -21.86 8.70
C TYR A 166 -6.90 -21.29 9.37
N LEU A 167 -6.88 -20.01 9.72
CA LEU A 167 -5.79 -19.43 10.50
C LEU A 167 -6.04 -19.62 12.01
N SER A 168 -4.97 -19.69 12.79
CA SER A 168 -5.03 -19.64 14.25
C SER A 168 -5.61 -18.30 14.74
N ALA A 169 -5.91 -18.22 16.04
CA ALA A 169 -6.40 -16.97 16.64
C ALA A 169 -5.33 -15.87 16.53
N GLU A 170 -4.07 -16.21 16.79
CA GLU A 170 -2.92 -15.31 16.71
C GLU A 170 -2.65 -14.84 15.28
N GLU A 171 -2.72 -15.76 14.30
CA GLU A 171 -2.60 -15.41 12.88
C GLU A 171 -3.71 -14.44 12.44
N ASN A 172 -4.96 -14.69 12.87
CA ASN A 172 -6.09 -13.79 12.60
C ASN A 172 -5.89 -12.41 13.25
N GLU A 173 -5.41 -12.35 14.49
CA GLU A 173 -5.14 -11.10 15.19
C GLU A 173 -4.05 -10.28 14.48
N ILE A 174 -3.00 -10.93 13.97
CA ILE A 174 -1.96 -10.27 13.17
C ILE A 174 -2.53 -9.70 11.87
N MET A 175 -3.37 -10.48 11.17
CA MET A 175 -4.02 -10.02 9.93
C MET A 175 -4.94 -8.82 10.18
N LEU A 176 -5.72 -8.85 11.27
CA LEU A 176 -6.57 -7.73 11.68
C LEU A 176 -5.73 -6.47 11.98
N ASN A 177 -4.66 -6.61 12.77
CA ASN A 177 -3.78 -5.50 13.11
C ASN A 177 -3.07 -4.91 11.88
N LEU A 178 -2.71 -5.74 10.90
CA LEU A 178 -2.17 -5.27 9.62
C LEU A 178 -3.20 -4.47 8.81
N ALA A 179 -4.48 -4.85 8.85
CA ALA A 179 -5.56 -4.12 8.17
C ALA A 179 -5.82 -2.77 8.85
N ILE A 180 -5.90 -2.74 10.18
CA ILE A 180 -5.99 -1.51 10.99
C ILE A 180 -4.81 -0.57 10.69
N LEU A 181 -3.60 -1.13 10.63
CA LEU A 181 -2.40 -0.37 10.29
C LEU A 181 -2.45 0.19 8.87
N GLU A 182 -2.97 -0.57 7.91
CA GLU A 182 -3.11 -0.11 6.52
C GLU A 182 -4.02 1.11 6.42
N HIS A 183 -5.13 1.12 7.16
CA HIS A 183 -6.00 2.28 7.23
C HIS A 183 -5.36 3.48 7.92
N ALA A 184 -4.66 3.25 9.03
CA ALA A 184 -3.91 4.32 9.70
C ALA A 184 -2.85 4.94 8.78
N ARG A 185 -2.14 4.11 8.01
CA ARG A 185 -1.21 4.54 6.96
C ARG A 185 -1.91 5.30 5.85
N TRP A 186 -3.07 4.82 5.39
CA TRP A 186 -3.88 5.47 4.36
C TRP A 186 -4.39 6.85 4.82
N ASN A 187 -4.91 6.96 6.05
CA ASN A 187 -5.31 8.22 6.68
C ASN A 187 -4.15 9.21 6.71
N SER A 188 -3.01 8.78 7.26
CA SER A 188 -1.81 9.61 7.37
C SER A 188 -1.36 10.14 6.00
N ALA A 189 -1.38 9.28 4.97
CA ALA A 189 -1.05 9.69 3.61
C ALA A 189 -2.03 10.73 3.05
N HIS A 190 -3.33 10.57 3.30
CA HIS A 190 -4.35 11.50 2.82
C HIS A 190 -4.28 12.84 3.55
N GLU A 191 -4.06 12.86 4.86
CA GLU A 191 -3.83 14.06 5.65
C GLU A 191 -2.59 14.83 5.15
N LEU A 192 -1.48 14.14 4.88
CA LEU A 192 -0.27 14.74 4.31
C LEU A 192 -0.50 15.33 2.91
N LEU A 193 -1.43 14.76 2.13
CA LEU A 193 -1.86 15.29 0.84
C LEU A 193 -2.88 16.45 0.98
N GLY A 194 -3.23 16.83 2.21
CA GLY A 194 -4.16 17.92 2.52
C GLY A 194 -5.62 17.53 2.39
N TYR A 195 -5.95 16.24 2.51
CA TYR A 195 -7.34 15.81 2.62
C TYR A 195 -7.86 16.03 4.04
N VAL A 196 -9.16 16.27 4.14
CA VAL A 196 -9.89 16.33 5.41
C VAL A 196 -11.10 15.41 5.37
N ARG A 197 -11.71 15.17 6.53
CA ARG A 197 -12.89 14.32 6.66
C ARG A 197 -14.10 14.88 5.89
N ASN A 198 -14.85 13.98 5.23
CA ASN A 198 -16.11 14.31 4.58
C ASN A 198 -17.32 13.78 5.35
N ASP A 199 -17.81 14.58 6.30
CA ASP A 199 -19.04 14.26 7.04
C ASP A 199 -20.32 14.56 6.25
N ASP A 200 -20.26 15.37 5.20
CA ASP A 200 -21.46 15.78 4.46
C ASP A 200 -21.95 14.73 3.46
N ALA A 201 -21.07 13.85 2.99
CA ALA A 201 -21.42 12.81 2.02
C ALA A 201 -20.56 11.56 2.18
N PRO A 202 -21.12 10.35 1.95
CA PRO A 202 -20.38 9.09 2.02
C PRO A 202 -19.58 8.83 0.74
N LYS A 203 -18.80 9.82 0.31
CA LYS A 203 -17.95 9.73 -0.88
C LYS A 203 -16.75 10.68 -0.82
N CYS A 204 -15.74 10.37 -1.60
CA CYS A 204 -14.64 11.30 -1.87
C CYS A 204 -15.11 12.48 -2.75
N ASP A 205 -14.74 13.69 -2.35
CA ASP A 205 -14.73 14.89 -3.19
C ASP A 205 -13.28 15.28 -3.46
N GLU A 206 -12.80 14.93 -4.66
CA GLU A 206 -11.43 15.23 -5.12
C GLU A 206 -11.15 16.73 -5.28
N ARG A 207 -12.20 17.54 -5.55
CA ARG A 207 -12.07 18.97 -5.82
C ARG A 207 -11.78 19.73 -4.53
N THR A 208 -12.48 19.37 -3.45
CA THR A 208 -12.29 19.99 -2.13
C THR A 208 -11.37 19.17 -1.21
N ARG A 209 -10.83 18.05 -1.70
CA ARG A 209 -10.01 17.09 -0.95
C ARG A 209 -10.69 16.63 0.34
N ARG A 210 -11.93 16.16 0.23
CA ARG A 210 -12.67 15.61 1.37
C ARG A 210 -12.90 14.13 1.16
N HIS A 211 -12.54 13.29 2.13
CA HIS A 211 -12.75 11.85 2.04
C HIS A 211 -13.54 11.33 3.24
N ASN A 212 -14.58 10.55 2.99
CA ASN A 212 -15.49 10.06 4.02
C ASN A 212 -14.84 9.01 4.93
N CYS A 213 -13.96 8.17 4.37
CA CYS A 213 -13.14 7.21 5.12
C CYS A 213 -12.02 7.82 5.98
N LEU A 214 -11.78 9.15 5.95
CA LEU A 214 -10.75 9.78 6.80
C LEU A 214 -11.21 9.86 8.26
N ARG A 215 -11.19 8.72 8.95
CA ARG A 215 -11.72 8.50 10.30
C ARG A 215 -11.05 7.30 10.96
N LYS A 216 -11.34 7.05 12.24
CA LYS A 216 -10.82 5.87 12.94
C LYS A 216 -11.35 4.57 12.34
N TRP A 217 -10.60 3.47 12.49
CA TRP A 217 -10.97 2.17 11.93
C TRP A 217 -12.30 1.65 12.46
N GLU A 218 -12.56 1.88 13.75
CA GLU A 218 -13.78 1.44 14.44
C GLU A 218 -15.03 2.14 13.88
N GLU A 219 -14.87 3.34 13.31
CA GLU A 219 -15.96 4.14 12.73
C GLU A 219 -16.27 3.74 11.26
N LEU A 220 -15.54 2.79 10.67
CA LEU A 220 -15.73 2.38 9.28
C LEU A 220 -17.02 1.59 9.05
N ASP A 221 -17.55 0.92 10.07
CA ASP A 221 -18.77 0.11 9.91
C ASP A 221 -19.99 1.00 9.74
N GLU A 222 -20.10 2.04 10.56
CA GLU A 222 -21.13 3.08 10.42
C GLU A 222 -21.01 3.80 9.06
N GLU A 223 -19.78 4.06 8.61
CA GLU A 223 -19.55 4.70 7.32
C GLU A 223 -19.90 3.77 6.14
N SER A 224 -19.63 2.48 6.28
CA SER A 224 -19.98 1.45 5.30
C SER A 224 -21.49 1.34 5.15
N GLN A 225 -22.23 1.38 6.27
CA GLN A 225 -23.70 1.43 6.26
C GLN A 225 -24.21 2.71 5.59
N ARG A 226 -23.59 3.86 5.87
CA ARG A 226 -23.97 5.15 5.26
C ARG A 226 -23.70 5.19 3.75
N ALA A 227 -22.64 4.53 3.29
CA ALA A 227 -22.26 4.44 1.88
C ALA A 227 -23.02 3.37 1.10
N SER A 228 -23.57 2.37 1.81
CA SER A 228 -24.32 1.28 1.21
C SER A 228 -25.61 1.78 0.55
N THR A 229 -25.97 1.11 -0.54
CA THR A 229 -27.21 1.34 -1.29
C THR A 229 -27.91 0.02 -1.53
N ASN A 230 -29.16 0.03 -2.00
CA ASN A 230 -29.89 -1.20 -2.31
C ASN A 230 -29.16 -2.12 -3.31
N ASP A 231 -28.36 -1.53 -4.21
CA ASP A 231 -27.63 -2.24 -5.27
C ASP A 231 -26.17 -2.53 -4.92
N TRP A 232 -25.67 -2.02 -3.79
CA TRP A 232 -24.27 -2.15 -3.40
C TRP A 232 -24.10 -2.10 -1.89
N ALA A 233 -23.71 -3.24 -1.31
CA ALA A 233 -23.27 -3.33 0.07
C ALA A 233 -21.79 -2.92 0.15
N CYS A 234 -21.54 -1.78 0.78
CA CYS A 234 -20.18 -1.30 1.01
C CYS A 234 -19.64 -1.94 2.30
N ASP A 235 -18.36 -2.34 2.28
CA ASP A 235 -17.61 -2.75 3.47
C ASP A 235 -16.20 -2.18 3.36
N TYR A 236 -15.96 -1.03 4.01
CA TYR A 236 -14.66 -0.36 3.90
C TYR A 236 -13.53 -1.14 4.56
N LYS A 237 -13.78 -1.87 5.65
CA LYS A 237 -12.76 -2.69 6.32
C LYS A 237 -12.27 -3.82 5.40
N SER A 238 -13.17 -4.39 4.60
CA SER A 238 -12.81 -5.42 3.61
C SER A 238 -11.76 -4.95 2.61
N TYR A 239 -11.75 -3.67 2.24
CA TYR A 239 -10.76 -3.12 1.31
C TYR A 239 -9.36 -3.11 1.88
N ASP A 240 -9.21 -2.77 3.16
CA ASP A 240 -7.92 -2.75 3.83
C ASP A 240 -7.37 -4.18 4.03
N PHE A 241 -8.23 -5.15 4.37
CA PHE A 241 -7.86 -6.58 4.33
C PHE A 241 -7.42 -7.00 2.93
N CYS A 242 -8.14 -6.57 1.90
CA CYS A 242 -7.77 -6.80 0.51
C CYS A 242 -6.38 -6.24 0.15
N VAL A 243 -6.01 -5.06 0.65
CA VAL A 243 -4.67 -4.48 0.48
C VAL A 243 -3.61 -5.35 1.17
N VAL A 244 -3.89 -5.85 2.37
CA VAL A 244 -2.99 -6.77 3.10
C VAL A 244 -2.81 -8.08 2.32
N ASN A 245 -3.90 -8.72 1.90
CA ASN A 245 -3.89 -9.95 1.11
C ASN A 245 -3.11 -9.78 -0.20
N THR A 246 -3.31 -8.66 -0.89
CA THR A 246 -2.56 -8.34 -2.11
C THR A 246 -1.07 -8.21 -1.84
N SER A 247 -0.69 -7.60 -0.72
CA SER A 247 0.71 -7.44 -0.32
C SER A 247 1.38 -8.80 -0.05
N ILE A 248 0.69 -9.72 0.63
CA ILE A 248 1.17 -11.08 0.89
C ILE A 248 1.27 -11.88 -0.41
N ALA A 249 0.22 -11.85 -1.25
CA ALA A 249 0.17 -12.58 -2.51
C ALA A 249 1.30 -12.19 -3.48
N LEU A 250 1.65 -10.90 -3.53
CA LEU A 250 2.76 -10.39 -4.34
C LEU A 250 4.14 -10.67 -3.73
N SER A 251 4.21 -11.05 -2.46
CA SER A 251 5.46 -11.34 -1.75
C SER A 251 5.77 -12.82 -1.62
N LYS A 252 4.83 -13.72 -1.97
CA LYS A 252 4.93 -15.17 -1.75
C LYS A 252 6.23 -15.81 -2.25
N ASN A 253 6.77 -15.33 -3.36
CA ASN A 253 8.02 -15.87 -3.94
C ASN A 253 9.30 -15.30 -3.29
N ASN A 254 9.17 -14.36 -2.34
CA ASN A 254 10.27 -13.64 -1.71
C ASN A 254 10.22 -13.71 -0.17
N LEU A 255 9.42 -14.60 0.40
CA LEU A 255 9.22 -14.69 1.85
C LEU A 255 10.50 -15.05 2.63
N GLY A 256 11.45 -15.76 2.01
CA GLY A 256 12.74 -16.07 2.63
C GLY A 256 13.74 -14.91 2.72
N ASN A 257 13.40 -13.70 2.24
CA ASN A 257 14.32 -12.56 2.14
C ASN A 257 14.03 -11.42 3.15
N PHE A 258 13.25 -11.67 4.21
CA PHE A 258 12.84 -10.67 5.20
C PHE A 258 13.41 -10.91 6.61
#